data_AF-A0A6L8DNZ6-F1
#
_entry.id   AF-A0A6L8DNZ6-F1
#
_cell.length_a   1.000
_cell.length_b   1.000
_cell.length_c   1.000
_cell.angle_alpha   90.00
_cell.angle_beta   90.00
_cell.angle_gamma   90.00
#
_symmetry.space_group_name_H-M   'P 1'
#
loop_
_entity.id
_entity.type
_entity.pdbx_description
1 polymer ?
#
loop_
_entity_poly.entity_id
_entity_poly.type
_entity_poly.pdbx_seq_one_letter_code
_entity_poly.pdbx_strand_id
1 'polypeptide(L)'
;MPTTRNLHVPTRLNHHASKRLARFRPWHLAIAIALCAAACQPVDQPVPEEGAQDVLPDQEAWNTTIYLSRDGRQEATIRAGHRLYFSETNVTVIDEGIQVEFFEDDGSLASTLEAEWGEIDGLTHNLRVRGGVTVHSTERGTLETDSLTWLNAANLIVTDAAVRLTGDTDVIAGDGFEADPGMRRYIIRRNVKGRFLPDAQPQ
;
A
#
# COMPACT_ATOMS: atom_id res chain seq x y z
N MET A 1 71.82 9.29 44.86
CA MET A 1 72.67 9.40 43.65
C MET A 1 71.81 9.92 42.50
N PRO A 2 72.38 10.73 41.62
CA PRO A 2 72.00 12.13 41.38
C PRO A 2 71.18 12.22 40.06
N THR A 3 70.71 13.32 39.47
CA THR A 3 70.57 14.75 39.74
C THR A 3 69.91 15.32 38.47
N THR A 4 69.24 16.47 38.64
CA THR A 4 68.78 17.45 37.64
C THR A 4 69.41 17.42 36.23
N ARG A 5 68.69 17.89 35.21
CA ARG A 5 68.76 19.30 34.73
C ARG A 5 68.21 19.49 33.30
N ASN A 6 67.30 20.46 33.21
CA ASN A 6 67.01 21.48 32.19
C ASN A 6 67.04 21.20 30.68
N LEU A 7 66.00 21.79 30.08
CA LEU A 7 65.89 22.28 28.71
C LEU A 7 67.16 22.93 28.15
N HIS A 8 67.44 22.61 26.88
CA HIS A 8 68.02 23.57 25.94
C HIS A 8 67.55 23.30 24.51
N VAL A 9 67.03 24.36 23.91
CA VAL A 9 66.64 24.48 22.49
C VAL A 9 67.90 24.69 21.66
N PRO A 10 68.00 24.07 20.48
CA PRO A 10 68.41 24.82 19.27
C PRO A 10 67.71 24.22 18.00
N THR A 11 67.56 24.80 16.82
CA THR A 11 67.74 26.13 16.21
C THR A 11 66.76 26.14 15.03
N ARG A 12 66.19 27.29 14.68
CA ARG A 12 65.35 27.45 13.48
C ARG A 12 66.14 27.11 12.20
N LEU A 13 65.53 26.34 11.29
CA LEU A 13 65.90 26.30 9.88
C LEU A 13 64.68 26.75 9.05
N ASN A 14 64.82 27.91 8.40
CA ASN A 14 63.83 28.44 7.48
C ASN A 14 63.81 27.61 6.19
N HIS A 15 62.62 27.26 5.70
CA HIS A 15 62.41 26.91 4.30
C HIS A 15 61.39 27.87 3.70
N HIS A 16 61.86 28.65 2.72
CA HIS A 16 61.04 29.52 1.89
C HIS A 16 60.25 28.67 0.89
N ALA A 17 58.92 28.61 1.06
CA ALA A 17 58.00 28.19 0.01
C ALA A 17 57.24 29.42 -0.49
N SER A 18 57.55 29.86 -1.70
CA SER A 18 56.89 30.96 -2.39
C SER A 18 55.48 30.57 -2.82
N LYS A 19 54.49 30.90 -1.99
CA LYS A 19 53.08 30.85 -2.41
C LYS A 19 52.83 32.02 -3.37
N ARG A 20 52.69 31.74 -4.67
CA ARG A 20 52.10 32.69 -5.62
C ARG A 20 50.64 32.88 -5.22
N LEU A 21 50.34 33.95 -4.48
CA LEU A 21 48.95 34.35 -4.24
C LEU A 21 48.36 34.84 -5.57
N ALA A 22 47.49 34.04 -6.16
CA ALA A 22 46.58 34.51 -7.20
C ALA A 22 45.81 35.71 -6.62
N ARG A 23 45.98 36.89 -7.23
CA ARG A 23 45.25 38.11 -6.85
C ARG A 23 43.79 37.90 -7.27
N PHE A 24 42.98 37.33 -6.38
CA PHE A 24 41.53 37.28 -6.54
C PHE A 24 41.02 38.72 -6.62
N ARG A 25 40.66 39.16 -7.82
CA ARG A 25 40.09 40.50 -8.04
C ARG A 25 38.68 40.46 -7.45
N PRO A 26 38.35 41.31 -6.46
CA PRO A 26 37.07 41.28 -5.77
C PRO A 26 35.87 41.54 -6.72
N TRP A 27 36.13 42.05 -7.92
CA TRP A 27 35.16 42.24 -8.99
C TRP A 27 34.47 40.92 -9.40
N HIS A 28 35.18 39.80 -9.45
CA HIS A 28 34.58 38.52 -9.87
C HIS A 28 33.58 37.98 -8.85
N LEU A 29 33.77 38.28 -7.56
CA LEU A 29 32.84 37.90 -6.49
C LEU A 29 31.56 38.74 -6.54
N ALA A 30 31.69 40.03 -6.85
CA ALA A 30 30.54 40.94 -6.99
C ALA A 30 29.66 40.59 -8.21
N ILE A 31 30.27 40.20 -9.34
CA ILE A 31 29.51 39.74 -10.53
C ILE A 31 28.75 38.45 -10.24
N ALA A 32 29.38 37.48 -9.56
CA ALA A 32 28.73 36.21 -9.23
C ALA A 32 27.53 36.40 -8.27
N ILE A 33 27.65 37.31 -7.28
CA ILE A 33 26.55 37.65 -6.35
C ILE A 33 25.40 38.36 -7.08
N ALA A 34 25.72 39.27 -8.01
CA ALA A 34 24.70 39.95 -8.81
C ALA A 34 23.95 39.00 -9.77
N LEU A 35 24.62 37.97 -10.29
CA LEU A 35 24.00 36.97 -11.16
C LEU A 35 23.01 36.06 -10.40
N CYS A 36 23.30 35.72 -9.14
CA CYS A 36 22.39 34.93 -8.29
C CYS A 36 21.10 35.67 -7.93
N ALA A 37 21.15 37.00 -7.83
CA ALA A 37 19.97 37.80 -7.49
C ALA A 37 18.93 37.89 -8.63
N ALA A 38 19.34 37.61 -9.88
CA ALA A 38 18.44 37.64 -11.05
C ALA A 38 17.67 36.32 -11.27
N ALA A 39 18.00 35.25 -10.52
CA ALA A 39 17.36 33.94 -10.65
C ALA A 39 16.02 33.83 -9.92
N CYS A 40 15.71 34.78 -9.03
CA CYS A 40 14.41 34.87 -8.36
C CYS A 40 13.47 35.76 -9.17
N GLN A 41 12.69 35.17 -10.08
CA GLN A 41 11.49 35.83 -10.60
C GLN A 41 10.27 35.35 -9.81
N PRO A 42 9.42 36.27 -9.29
CA PRO A 42 8.12 35.88 -8.79
C PRO A 42 7.26 35.39 -9.96
N VAL A 43 6.79 34.14 -9.86
CA VAL A 43 5.83 33.57 -10.81
C VAL A 43 4.45 34.05 -10.38
N ASP A 44 3.85 34.94 -11.16
CA ASP A 44 2.42 35.23 -11.06
C ASP A 44 1.65 34.00 -11.53
N GLN A 45 1.08 33.26 -10.59
CA GLN A 45 0.16 32.16 -10.91
C GLN A 45 -1.27 32.72 -10.95
N PRO A 46 -1.99 32.61 -12.09
CA PRO A 46 -3.41 32.91 -12.11
C PRO A 46 -4.13 31.95 -11.16
N VAL A 47 -4.90 32.50 -10.22
CA VAL A 47 -5.75 31.74 -9.29
C VAL A 47 -6.81 31.03 -10.12
N PRO A 48 -6.86 29.68 -10.15
CA PRO A 48 -7.90 28.96 -10.86
C PRO A 48 -9.27 29.30 -10.25
N GLU A 49 -10.27 29.56 -11.10
CA GLU A 49 -11.65 29.72 -10.65
C GLU A 49 -12.11 28.45 -9.92
N GLU A 50 -12.67 28.62 -8.72
CA GLU A 50 -13.31 27.56 -7.92
C GLU A 50 -14.59 27.06 -8.62
N GLY A 51 -14.42 26.29 -9.69
CA GLY A 51 -15.36 25.25 -10.08
C GLY A 51 -15.01 23.99 -9.28
N ALA A 52 -16.03 23.29 -8.75
CA ALA A 52 -15.94 22.06 -7.96
C ALA A 52 -14.55 21.40 -8.03
N GLN A 53 -13.72 21.62 -7.01
CA GLN A 53 -12.37 21.07 -7.00
C GLN A 53 -12.50 19.55 -7.06
N ASP A 54 -12.02 18.95 -8.15
CA ASP A 54 -11.77 17.52 -8.18
C ASP A 54 -10.85 17.21 -7.00
N VAL A 55 -11.32 16.38 -6.05
CA VAL A 55 -10.50 15.97 -4.92
C VAL A 55 -9.37 15.11 -5.48
N LEU A 56 -8.17 15.69 -5.53
CA LEU A 56 -6.98 15.02 -6.04
C LEU A 56 -6.37 14.11 -4.95
N PRO A 57 -5.79 12.96 -5.33
CA PRO A 57 -5.09 12.10 -4.39
C PRO A 57 -3.80 12.76 -3.90
N ASP A 58 -3.45 12.52 -2.63
CA ASP A 58 -2.15 12.93 -2.06
C ASP A 58 -1.02 12.02 -2.55
N GLN A 59 -1.33 10.75 -2.83
CA GLN A 59 -0.39 9.79 -3.39
C GLN A 59 -1.08 8.93 -4.43
N GLU A 60 -0.35 8.65 -5.50
CA GLU A 60 -0.78 7.82 -6.62
C GLU A 60 0.35 6.83 -6.94
N ALA A 61 -0.01 5.56 -7.18
CA ALA A 61 0.96 4.50 -7.43
C ALA A 61 0.38 3.37 -8.28
N TRP A 62 1.23 2.69 -9.04
CA TRP A 62 0.87 1.55 -9.89
C TRP A 62 1.59 0.28 -9.46
N ASN A 63 1.02 -0.88 -9.82
CA ASN A 63 1.58 -2.22 -9.58
C ASN A 63 2.04 -2.40 -8.13
N THR A 64 1.16 -2.08 -7.18
CA THR A 64 1.50 -2.04 -5.77
C THR A 64 1.19 -3.37 -5.09
N THR A 65 2.00 -3.72 -4.09
CA THR A 65 1.73 -4.82 -3.17
C THR A 65 1.68 -4.29 -1.75
N ILE A 66 0.63 -4.65 -1.00
CA ILE A 66 0.40 -4.25 0.38
C ILE A 66 0.35 -5.53 1.22
N TYR A 67 1.15 -5.58 2.28
CA TYR A 67 1.18 -6.69 3.22
C TYR A 67 0.48 -6.26 4.50
N LEU A 68 -0.54 -7.04 4.92
CA LEU A 68 -1.24 -6.84 6.18
C LEU A 68 -0.89 -7.97 7.13
N SER A 69 -0.43 -7.60 8.31
CA SER A 69 0.03 -8.55 9.33
C SER A 69 -0.52 -8.20 10.70
N ARG A 70 -0.77 -9.23 11.52
CA ARG A 70 -1.17 -9.12 12.92
C ARG A 70 -0.25 -9.99 13.77
N ASP A 71 0.30 -9.41 14.83
CA ASP A 71 1.19 -10.10 15.78
C ASP A 71 2.38 -10.81 15.08
N GLY A 72 2.88 -10.20 14.00
CA GLY A 72 4.01 -10.74 13.22
C GLY A 72 3.63 -11.82 12.21
N ARG A 73 2.35 -12.18 12.07
CA ARG A 73 1.83 -13.14 11.08
C ARG A 73 1.15 -12.40 9.96
N GLN A 74 1.43 -12.79 8.72
CA GLN A 74 0.79 -12.19 7.54
C GLN A 74 -0.65 -12.72 7.43
N GLU A 75 -1.63 -11.83 7.44
CA GLU A 75 -3.05 -12.19 7.29
C GLU A 75 -3.50 -12.07 5.83
N ALA A 76 -3.00 -11.04 5.12
CA ALA A 76 -3.33 -10.81 3.73
C ALA A 76 -2.19 -10.17 2.92
N THR A 77 -2.13 -10.49 1.64
CA THR A 77 -1.34 -9.76 0.63
C THR A 77 -2.29 -9.21 -0.42
N ILE A 78 -2.30 -7.89 -0.62
CA ILE A 78 -3.13 -7.20 -1.60
C ILE A 78 -2.25 -6.73 -2.75
N ARG A 79 -2.60 -7.09 -3.98
CA ARG A 79 -1.98 -6.60 -5.21
C ARG A 79 -2.99 -5.72 -5.95
N ALA A 80 -2.53 -4.56 -6.41
CA ALA A 80 -3.36 -3.55 -7.07
C ALA A 80 -2.67 -2.99 -8.32
N GLY A 81 -3.41 -2.88 -9.42
CA GLY A 81 -2.93 -2.27 -10.67
C GLY A 81 -2.66 -0.77 -10.50
N HIS A 82 -3.59 -0.07 -9.84
CA HIS A 82 -3.53 1.36 -9.57
C HIS A 82 -4.10 1.67 -8.18
N ARG A 83 -3.45 2.59 -7.46
CA ARG A 83 -3.74 2.91 -6.07
C ARG A 83 -3.67 4.41 -5.83
N LEU A 84 -4.73 4.95 -5.26
CA LEU A 84 -4.86 6.35 -4.84
C LEU A 84 -4.97 6.43 -3.32
N TYR A 85 -4.28 7.37 -2.68
CA TYR A 85 -4.39 7.63 -1.25
C TYR A 85 -4.84 9.07 -1.00
N PHE A 86 -5.81 9.20 -0.08
CA PHE A 86 -6.38 10.47 0.36
C PHE A 86 -6.18 10.60 1.87
N SER A 87 -5.37 11.57 2.28
CA SER A 87 -5.00 11.80 3.67
C SER A 87 -6.14 12.42 4.50
N GLU A 88 -6.98 13.25 3.87
CA GLU A 88 -8.13 13.90 4.54
C GLU A 88 -9.15 12.87 5.06
N THR A 89 -9.47 11.86 4.25
CA THR A 89 -10.38 10.77 4.63
C THR A 89 -9.65 9.55 5.20
N ASN A 90 -8.32 9.53 5.09
CA ASN A 90 -7.46 8.38 5.39
C ASN A 90 -7.93 7.11 4.66
N VAL A 91 -8.20 7.22 3.36
CA VAL A 91 -8.70 6.14 2.51
C VAL A 91 -7.71 5.85 1.40
N THR A 92 -7.53 4.56 1.12
CA THR A 92 -6.85 4.09 -0.09
C THR A 92 -7.87 3.52 -1.06
N VAL A 93 -7.91 4.00 -2.29
CA VAL A 93 -8.75 3.50 -3.38
C VAL A 93 -7.90 2.71 -4.37
N ILE A 94 -8.45 1.61 -4.89
CA ILE A 94 -7.90 0.76 -5.94
C ILE A 94 -8.93 0.65 -7.05
N ASP A 95 -8.59 1.04 -8.28
CA ASP A 95 -9.54 1.17 -9.39
C ASP A 95 -9.09 0.50 -10.71
N GLU A 96 -7.91 -0.12 -10.72
CA GLU A 96 -7.45 -0.99 -11.82
C GLU A 96 -7.23 -2.44 -11.34
N GLY A 97 -8.28 -3.03 -10.76
CA GLY A 97 -8.26 -4.42 -10.32
C GLY A 97 -7.53 -4.64 -8.99
N ILE A 98 -8.07 -5.57 -8.21
CA ILE A 98 -7.53 -6.00 -6.92
C ILE A 98 -7.48 -7.52 -6.85
N GLN A 99 -6.34 -8.05 -6.40
CA GLN A 99 -6.19 -9.45 -6.00
C GLN A 99 -5.72 -9.51 -4.55
N VAL A 100 -6.34 -10.37 -3.75
CA VAL A 100 -5.97 -10.58 -2.35
C VAL A 100 -5.68 -12.04 -2.11
N GLU A 101 -4.57 -12.34 -1.45
CA GLU A 101 -4.27 -13.66 -0.89
C GLU A 101 -4.51 -13.58 0.62
N PHE A 102 -5.38 -14.43 1.14
CA PHE A 102 -5.60 -14.58 2.58
C PHE A 102 -4.84 -15.79 3.11
N PHE A 103 -4.25 -15.66 4.29
CA PHE A 103 -3.41 -16.71 4.88
C PHE A 103 -4.00 -17.25 6.18
N GLU A 104 -3.73 -18.52 6.44
CA GLU A 104 -3.99 -19.21 7.69
C GLU A 104 -2.98 -18.82 8.77
N ASP A 105 -3.27 -19.22 10.01
CA ASP A 105 -2.42 -18.97 11.17
C ASP A 105 -0.99 -19.56 11.04
N ASP A 106 -0.83 -20.61 10.22
CA ASP A 106 0.44 -21.28 9.92
C ASP A 106 1.15 -20.71 8.68
N GLY A 107 0.57 -19.69 8.03
CA GLY A 107 1.08 -19.05 6.82
C GLY A 107 0.73 -19.76 5.51
N SER A 108 -0.05 -20.84 5.54
CA SER A 108 -0.59 -21.46 4.32
C SER A 108 -1.67 -20.59 3.69
N LEU A 109 -1.89 -20.75 2.37
CA LEU A 109 -2.91 -19.99 1.64
C LEU A 109 -4.31 -20.53 1.98
N ALA A 110 -5.17 -19.65 2.50
CA ALA A 110 -6.57 -19.96 2.82
C ALA A 110 -7.48 -19.77 1.60
N SER A 111 -7.36 -18.61 0.95
CA SER A 111 -8.17 -18.26 -0.22
C SER A 111 -7.54 -17.12 -1.03
N THR A 112 -8.02 -16.96 -2.25
CA THR A 112 -7.77 -15.76 -3.06
C THR A 112 -9.06 -15.02 -3.33
N LEU A 113 -9.00 -13.69 -3.40
CA LEU A 113 -10.11 -12.83 -3.79
C LEU A 113 -9.70 -11.97 -4.98
N GLU A 114 -10.60 -11.80 -5.94
CA GLU A 114 -10.45 -10.94 -7.10
C GLU A 114 -11.66 -10.02 -7.25
N ALA A 115 -11.44 -8.76 -7.60
CA ALA A 115 -12.48 -7.78 -7.92
C ALA A 115 -11.93 -6.64 -8.81
N GLU A 116 -12.81 -5.84 -9.40
CA GLU A 116 -12.42 -4.69 -10.24
C GLU A 116 -11.99 -3.46 -9.40
N TRP A 117 -12.63 -3.23 -8.26
CA TRP A 117 -12.41 -2.03 -7.44
C TRP A 117 -12.35 -2.36 -5.95
N GLY A 118 -11.53 -1.62 -5.21
CA GLY A 118 -11.37 -1.75 -3.77
C GLY A 118 -11.17 -0.44 -3.02
N GLU A 119 -11.49 -0.46 -1.74
CA GLU A 119 -11.26 0.64 -0.79
C GLU A 119 -10.73 0.06 0.52
N ILE A 120 -9.62 0.61 1.01
CA ILE A 120 -9.05 0.27 2.32
C ILE A 120 -9.22 1.47 3.23
N ASP A 121 -9.93 1.24 4.34
CA ASP A 121 -10.07 2.21 5.41
C ASP A 121 -8.76 2.27 6.22
N GLY A 122 -8.11 3.43 6.29
CA GLY A 122 -6.79 3.57 6.90
C GLY A 122 -6.76 3.50 8.43
N LEU A 123 -7.91 3.42 9.11
CA LEU A 123 -7.98 3.27 10.57
C LEU A 123 -8.24 1.81 10.96
N THR A 124 -9.23 1.20 10.34
CA THR A 124 -9.68 -0.17 10.62
C THR A 124 -8.94 -1.21 9.78
N HIS A 125 -8.38 -0.79 8.65
CA HIS A 125 -7.86 -1.63 7.57
C HIS A 125 -8.90 -2.59 6.98
N ASN A 126 -10.18 -2.27 7.14
CA ASN A 126 -11.23 -3.01 6.46
C ASN A 126 -11.10 -2.78 4.95
N LEU A 127 -11.25 -3.86 4.19
CA LEU A 127 -11.19 -3.83 2.73
C LEU A 127 -12.61 -4.00 2.19
N ARG A 128 -13.13 -3.01 1.47
CA ARG A 128 -14.38 -3.10 0.71
C ARG A 128 -14.06 -3.33 -0.76
N VAL A 129 -14.70 -4.28 -1.40
CA VAL A 129 -14.49 -4.60 -2.83
C VAL A 129 -15.81 -4.74 -3.58
N ARG A 130 -15.79 -4.42 -4.87
CA ARG A 130 -16.96 -4.51 -5.76
C ARG A 130 -16.55 -4.65 -7.24
N GLY A 131 -17.54 -4.88 -8.09
CA GLY A 131 -17.35 -5.04 -9.54
C GLY A 131 -16.98 -6.48 -9.86
N GLY A 132 -17.88 -7.41 -9.54
CA GLY A 132 -17.66 -8.85 -9.73
C GLY A 132 -16.61 -9.41 -8.79
N VAL A 133 -17.01 -9.72 -7.55
CA VAL A 133 -16.11 -10.31 -6.56
C VAL A 133 -16.16 -11.83 -6.67
N THR A 134 -14.98 -12.43 -6.82
CA THR A 134 -14.81 -13.89 -6.78
C THR A 134 -13.83 -14.25 -5.66
N VAL A 135 -14.21 -15.19 -4.80
CA VAL A 135 -13.33 -15.73 -3.75
C VAL A 135 -13.14 -17.22 -3.99
N HIS A 136 -11.90 -17.66 -4.19
CA HIS A 136 -11.54 -19.06 -4.34
C HIS A 136 -10.93 -19.57 -3.03
N SER A 137 -11.66 -20.39 -2.30
CA SER A 137 -11.15 -21.10 -1.11
C SER A 137 -10.45 -22.38 -1.50
N THR A 138 -9.35 -22.69 -0.81
CA THR A 138 -8.64 -23.97 -0.96
C THR A 138 -9.42 -25.16 -0.40
N GLU A 139 -10.42 -24.93 0.45
CA GLU A 139 -11.17 -25.98 1.14
C GLU A 139 -12.65 -26.07 0.76
N ARG A 140 -13.30 -24.95 0.37
CA ARG A 140 -14.77 -24.92 0.18
C ARG A 140 -15.22 -24.79 -1.29
N GLY A 141 -14.40 -24.19 -2.15
CA GLY A 141 -14.76 -23.87 -3.53
C GLY A 141 -14.83 -22.35 -3.78
N THR A 142 -15.69 -21.94 -4.72
CA THR A 142 -15.72 -20.56 -5.24
C THR A 142 -16.99 -19.83 -4.81
N LEU A 143 -16.83 -18.66 -4.20
CA LEU A 143 -17.90 -17.72 -3.88
C LEU A 143 -17.91 -16.57 -4.89
N GLU A 144 -19.07 -16.26 -5.46
CA GLU A 144 -19.29 -15.12 -6.35
C GLU A 144 -20.33 -14.18 -5.74
N THR A 145 -20.08 -12.87 -5.81
CA THR A 145 -20.96 -11.80 -5.31
C THR A 145 -20.65 -10.47 -5.99
N ASP A 146 -21.57 -9.51 -5.93
CA ASP A 146 -21.36 -8.17 -6.51
C ASP A 146 -20.41 -7.30 -5.67
N SER A 147 -20.44 -7.50 -4.34
CA SER A 147 -19.60 -6.76 -3.39
C SER A 147 -19.39 -7.55 -2.10
N LEU A 148 -18.28 -7.24 -1.43
CA LEU A 148 -17.85 -7.89 -0.19
C LEU A 148 -17.04 -6.90 0.65
N THR A 149 -17.07 -7.06 1.97
CA THR A 149 -16.18 -6.38 2.90
C THR A 149 -15.41 -7.41 3.71
N TRP A 150 -14.08 -7.33 3.74
CA TRP A 150 -13.27 -8.01 4.73
C TRP A 150 -13.07 -7.09 5.94
N LEU A 151 -13.56 -7.56 7.09
CA LEU A 151 -13.42 -6.92 8.39
C LEU A 151 -12.12 -7.38 9.02
N ASN A 152 -11.07 -6.57 8.92
CA ASN A 152 -9.73 -6.91 9.36
C ASN A 152 -9.68 -7.30 10.85
N ALA A 153 -10.31 -6.51 11.73
CA ALA A 153 -10.27 -6.78 13.18
C ALA A 153 -10.97 -8.09 13.58
N ALA A 154 -12.05 -8.48 12.89
CA ALA A 154 -12.77 -9.71 13.14
C ALA A 154 -12.20 -10.90 12.35
N ASN A 155 -11.36 -10.62 11.36
CA ASN A 155 -10.94 -11.52 10.30
C ASN A 155 -12.12 -12.28 9.67
N LEU A 156 -13.12 -11.53 9.20
CA LEU A 156 -14.32 -12.07 8.56
C LEU A 156 -14.57 -11.41 7.21
N ILE A 157 -14.96 -12.21 6.22
CA ILE A 157 -15.55 -11.71 4.98
C ILE A 157 -17.07 -11.64 5.13
N VAL A 158 -17.66 -10.50 4.79
CA VAL A 158 -19.09 -10.23 4.93
C VAL A 158 -19.67 -9.56 3.71
N THR A 159 -20.92 -9.89 3.38
CA THR A 159 -21.73 -9.13 2.41
C THR A 159 -23.21 -9.26 2.76
N ASP A 160 -24.00 -8.29 2.35
CA ASP A 160 -25.48 -8.38 2.34
C ASP A 160 -26.04 -8.65 0.94
N ALA A 161 -25.19 -8.65 -0.09
CA ALA A 161 -25.56 -8.92 -1.47
C ALA A 161 -25.92 -10.40 -1.70
N ALA A 162 -26.48 -10.67 -2.88
CA ALA A 162 -26.72 -12.03 -3.34
C ALA A 162 -25.38 -12.74 -3.57
N VAL A 163 -25.31 -14.01 -3.17
CA VAL A 163 -24.12 -14.83 -3.28
C VAL A 163 -24.41 -16.15 -3.98
N ARG A 164 -23.39 -16.68 -4.66
CA ARG A 164 -23.36 -18.05 -5.17
C ARG A 164 -22.08 -18.73 -4.74
N LEU A 165 -22.19 -19.78 -3.94
CA LEU A 165 -21.10 -20.64 -3.52
C LEU A 165 -21.16 -21.95 -4.32
N THR A 166 -20.13 -22.20 -5.12
CA THR A 166 -19.97 -23.42 -5.91
C THR A 166 -18.86 -24.26 -5.31
N GLY A 167 -19.22 -25.40 -4.72
CA GLY A 167 -18.30 -26.44 -4.27
C GLY A 167 -18.21 -27.59 -5.27
N ASP A 168 -17.51 -28.65 -4.88
CA ASP A 168 -17.27 -29.81 -5.75
C ASP A 168 -18.56 -30.61 -6.04
N THR A 169 -19.45 -30.68 -5.06
CA THR A 169 -20.65 -31.53 -5.09
C THR A 169 -21.95 -30.74 -5.00
N ASP A 170 -21.87 -29.43 -4.78
CA ASP A 170 -23.03 -28.59 -4.52
C ASP A 170 -22.87 -27.15 -5.03
N VAL A 171 -24.02 -26.53 -5.30
CA VAL A 171 -24.12 -25.08 -5.51
C VAL A 171 -25.15 -24.56 -4.54
N ILE A 172 -24.76 -23.58 -3.73
CA ILE A 172 -25.61 -22.91 -2.75
C ILE A 172 -25.70 -21.43 -3.12
N ALA A 173 -26.91 -20.90 -3.19
CA ALA A 173 -27.17 -19.49 -3.41
C ALA A 173 -28.04 -18.91 -2.29
N GLY A 174 -27.94 -17.61 -2.05
CA GLY A 174 -28.79 -16.89 -1.11
C GLY A 174 -28.38 -15.43 -0.99
N ASP A 175 -28.91 -14.75 0.01
CA ASP A 175 -28.63 -13.33 0.26
C ASP A 175 -27.93 -13.14 1.60
N GLY A 176 -26.85 -12.39 1.55
CA GLY A 176 -25.96 -12.13 2.67
C GLY A 176 -25.09 -13.33 3.03
N PHE A 177 -23.83 -13.05 3.28
CA PHE A 177 -22.80 -14.06 3.55
C PHE A 177 -21.87 -13.55 4.64
N GLU A 178 -21.41 -14.46 5.49
CA GLU A 178 -20.41 -14.19 6.51
C GLU A 178 -19.55 -15.44 6.68
N ALA A 179 -18.22 -15.30 6.62
CA ALA A 179 -17.30 -16.41 6.81
C ALA A 179 -15.93 -15.96 7.30
N ASP A 180 -15.14 -16.90 7.81
CA ASP A 180 -13.68 -16.72 7.83
C ASP A 180 -13.13 -16.64 6.39
N PRO A 181 -11.95 -16.04 6.15
CA PRO A 181 -11.42 -15.87 4.79
C PRO A 181 -11.25 -17.18 4.03
N GLY A 182 -10.93 -18.28 4.72
CA GLY A 182 -10.84 -19.63 4.14
C GLY A 182 -12.20 -20.27 3.83
N MET A 183 -13.32 -19.65 4.22
CA MET A 183 -14.70 -20.17 4.05
C MET A 183 -14.96 -21.54 4.69
N ARG A 184 -14.19 -21.92 5.73
CA ARG A 184 -14.37 -23.18 6.46
C ARG A 184 -15.63 -23.17 7.33
N ARG A 185 -15.94 -22.00 7.87
CA ARG A 185 -17.18 -21.71 8.59
C ARG A 185 -17.84 -20.52 7.93
N TYR A 186 -19.03 -20.74 7.39
CA TYR A 186 -19.80 -19.69 6.74
C TYR A 186 -21.28 -19.76 7.10
N ILE A 187 -21.95 -18.62 6.96
CA ILE A 187 -23.38 -18.46 7.15
C ILE A 187 -23.92 -17.73 5.92
N ILE A 188 -24.97 -18.28 5.31
CA ILE A 188 -25.80 -17.57 4.34
C ILE A 188 -27.08 -17.14 5.04
N ARG A 189 -27.37 -15.84 5.06
CA ARG A 189 -28.33 -15.27 6.00
C ARG A 189 -29.78 -15.52 5.57
N ARG A 190 -30.11 -15.39 4.29
CA ARG A 190 -31.50 -15.41 3.79
C ARG A 190 -31.61 -16.09 2.44
N ASN A 191 -32.85 -16.46 2.09
CA ASN A 191 -33.24 -16.97 0.76
C ASN A 191 -32.35 -18.12 0.23
N VAL A 192 -31.90 -18.98 1.14
CA VAL A 192 -30.94 -20.05 0.85
C VAL A 192 -31.57 -21.12 -0.03
N LYS A 193 -30.92 -21.43 -1.15
CA LYS A 193 -31.28 -22.51 -2.07
C LYS A 193 -30.03 -23.30 -2.40
N GLY A 194 -30.10 -24.62 -2.28
CA GLY A 194 -29.02 -25.53 -2.63
C GLY A 194 -29.43 -26.50 -3.73
N ARG A 195 -28.48 -26.90 -4.57
CA ARG A 195 -28.61 -28.08 -5.44
C ARG A 195 -27.33 -28.88 -5.40
N PHE A 196 -27.47 -30.20 -5.43
CA PHE A 196 -26.33 -31.09 -5.62
C PHE A 196 -25.96 -31.16 -7.10
N LEU A 197 -24.67 -31.21 -7.37
CA LEU A 197 -24.12 -31.49 -8.69
C LEU A 197 -24.05 -33.00 -8.86
N PRO A 198 -24.54 -33.57 -9.97
CA PRO A 198 -24.35 -34.98 -10.24
C PRO A 198 -22.86 -35.28 -10.36
N ASP A 199 -22.41 -36.39 -9.78
CA ASP A 199 -21.03 -36.85 -9.91
C ASP A 199 -20.64 -36.83 -11.40
N ALA A 200 -19.49 -36.22 -11.71
CA ALA A 200 -18.91 -36.28 -13.03
C ALA A 200 -18.78 -37.77 -13.40
N GLN A 201 -19.62 -38.23 -14.34
CA GLN A 201 -19.55 -39.60 -14.81
C GLN A 201 -18.13 -39.84 -15.33
N PRO A 202 -17.39 -40.84 -14.83
CA PRO A 202 -16.09 -41.15 -15.40
C PRO A 202 -16.28 -41.47 -16.89
N GLN A 203 -15.58 -40.74 -17.74
CA GLN A 203 -15.50 -41.00 -19.18
C GLN A 203 -14.76 -42.30 -19.45
#